data_AF-A0A9E3Q2S1-F1
#
_entry.id   AF-A0A9E3Q2S1-F1
#
_cell.length_a   1.000
_cell.length_b   1.000
_cell.length_c   1.000
_cell.angle_alpha   90.00
_cell.angle_beta   90.00
_cell.angle_gamma   90.00
#
_symmetry.space_group_name_H-M   'P 1'
#
loop_
_entity.id
_entity.type
_entity.pdbx_description
1 polymer ?
#
loop_
_entity_poly.entity_id
_entity_poly.type
_entity_poly.pdbx_seq_one_letter_code
_entity_poly.pdbx_strand_id
1 'polypeptide(L)'
;MLTAAAWNALVAADYGVAIDRAEECIGEFKAAAGALQADLERAGKPLPSGGVTGAARDAILANGPLNSVATRYFIIGEANRLFVRTDPAKFVAARSAYEEAARLGFGRGYNTNGVFWIPAEKATLRLQAFATVTNTVTPASPPPR
;
A
#
# COMPACT_ATOMS: atom_id res chain seq x y z
N MET A 1 3.47 3.90 18.34
CA MET A 1 3.98 4.02 16.95
C MET A 1 2.81 4.25 16.01
N LEU A 2 2.86 5.28 15.15
CA LEU A 2 1.73 5.67 14.26
C LEU A 2 1.26 4.53 13.33
N THR A 3 2.16 3.65 12.88
CA THR A 3 1.79 2.47 12.08
C THR A 3 0.80 1.56 12.81
N ALA A 4 1.07 1.26 14.08
CA ALA A 4 0.20 0.38 14.87
C ALA A 4 -1.16 1.04 15.13
N ALA A 5 -1.17 2.36 15.38
CA ALA A 5 -2.42 3.11 15.53
C ALA A 5 -3.28 3.08 14.26
N ALA A 6 -2.67 3.31 13.09
CA ALA A 6 -3.38 3.26 11.81
C ALA A 6 -3.93 1.85 11.50
N TRP A 7 -3.15 0.80 11.80
CA TRP A 7 -3.63 -0.59 11.67
C TRP A 7 -4.78 -0.91 12.62
N ASN A 8 -4.66 -0.51 13.89
CA ASN A 8 -5.70 -0.78 14.89
C ASN A 8 -7.01 -0.07 14.52
N ALA A 9 -6.94 1.16 14.02
CA ALA A 9 -8.09 1.89 13.51
C ALA A 9 -8.72 1.18 12.30
N LEU A 10 -7.90 0.70 11.35
CA LEU A 10 -8.39 -0.06 10.20
C LEU A 10 -9.13 -1.34 10.64
N VAL A 11 -8.58 -2.08 11.61
CA VAL A 11 -9.20 -3.30 12.17
C VAL A 11 -10.51 -2.97 12.90
N ALA A 12 -10.56 -1.83 13.59
CA ALA A 12 -11.76 -1.34 14.26
C ALA A 12 -12.81 -0.74 13.30
N ALA A 13 -12.57 -0.79 11.98
CA ALA A 13 -13.38 -0.15 10.95
C ALA A 13 -13.51 1.38 11.08
N ASP A 14 -12.62 2.02 11.85
CA ASP A 14 -12.51 3.46 11.94
C ASP A 14 -11.64 3.97 10.79
N TYR A 15 -12.22 3.96 9.58
CA TYR A 15 -11.49 4.24 8.35
C TYR A 15 -10.96 5.67 8.29
N GLY A 16 -11.67 6.64 8.87
CA GLY A 16 -11.22 8.03 8.93
C GLY A 16 -9.96 8.16 9.77
N VAL A 17 -9.98 7.65 11.01
CA VAL A 17 -8.80 7.68 11.87
C VAL A 17 -7.65 6.87 11.29
N ALA A 18 -7.92 5.74 10.62
CA ALA A 18 -6.88 4.96 9.95
C ALA A 18 -6.15 5.78 8.87
N ILE A 19 -6.89 6.57 8.09
CA ILE A 19 -6.35 7.46 7.06
C ILE A 19 -5.54 8.59 7.71
N ASP A 20 -6.11 9.32 8.67
CA ASP A 20 -5.45 10.47 9.30
C ASP A 20 -4.10 10.08 9.93
N ARG A 21 -4.07 8.95 10.65
CA ARG A 21 -2.83 8.43 11.28
C ARG A 21 -1.79 7.96 10.28
N ALA A 22 -2.23 7.47 9.12
CA ALA A 22 -1.33 7.08 8.05
C ALA A 22 -0.76 8.32 7.35
N GLU A 23 -1.58 9.33 7.08
CA GLU A 23 -1.18 10.58 6.43
C GLU A 23 -0.21 11.40 7.27
N GLU A 24 -0.41 11.49 8.59
CA GLU A 24 0.48 12.20 9.53
C GLU A 24 1.94 11.78 9.36
N CYS A 25 2.19 10.47 9.28
CA CYS A 25 3.53 9.94 9.12
C CYS A 25 4.05 10.03 7.68
N ILE A 26 3.16 9.91 6.67
CA ILE A 26 3.56 10.14 5.28
C ILE A 26 4.06 11.58 5.12
N GLY A 27 3.38 12.56 5.72
CA GLY A 27 3.79 13.97 5.69
C GLY A 27 5.23 14.17 6.17
N GLU A 28 5.64 13.45 7.22
CA GLU A 28 6.98 13.54 7.79
C GLU A 28 8.06 12.81 6.94
N PHE A 29 7.74 11.63 6.41
CA PHE A 29 8.76 10.72 5.85
C PHE A 29 8.70 10.50 4.34
N LYS A 30 7.72 11.06 3.62
CA LYS A 30 7.55 10.83 2.17
C LYS A 30 8.80 11.16 1.36
N ALA A 31 9.43 12.30 1.64
CA ALA A 31 10.64 12.72 0.92
C ALA A 31 11.80 11.75 1.13
N ALA A 32 12.04 11.34 2.38
CA ALA A 32 13.09 10.39 2.72
C ALA A 32 12.84 8.99 2.13
N ALA A 33 11.59 8.53 2.16
CA ALA A 33 11.19 7.25 1.55
C ALA A 33 11.42 7.26 0.03
N GLY A 34 11.02 8.34 -0.65
CA GLY A 34 11.22 8.49 -2.10
C GLY A 34 12.70 8.54 -2.48
N ALA A 35 13.53 9.28 -1.74
CA ALA A 35 14.96 9.34 -1.96
C ALA A 35 15.62 7.96 -1.80
N LEU A 36 15.29 7.23 -0.73
CA LEU A 36 15.82 5.89 -0.48
C LEU A 36 15.39 4.89 -1.55
N GLN A 37 14.12 4.93 -1.98
CA GLN A 37 13.63 4.11 -3.09
C GLN A 37 14.47 4.37 -4.36
N ALA A 38 14.66 5.63 -4.74
CA ALA A 38 15.44 6.00 -5.93
C ALA A 38 16.92 5.61 -5.83
N ASP A 39 17.52 5.71 -4.65
CA ASP A 39 18.92 5.30 -4.43
C ASP A 39 19.10 3.79 -4.56
N LEU A 40 18.16 2.99 -4.04
CA LEU A 40 18.17 1.53 -4.18
C LEU A 40 17.98 1.09 -5.65
N GLU A 41 17.11 1.76 -6.39
CA GLU A 41 16.93 1.56 -7.83
C GLU A 41 18.21 1.89 -8.61
N ARG A 42 18.81 3.06 -8.34
CA ARG A 42 20.05 3.49 -9.00
C ARG A 42 21.23 2.56 -8.71
N ALA A 43 21.28 2.02 -7.50
CA ALA A 43 22.27 1.03 -7.09
C ALA A 43 22.04 -0.36 -7.71
N GLY A 44 20.98 -0.56 -8.51
CA GLY A 44 20.67 -1.83 -9.17
C GLY A 44 20.37 -2.95 -8.19
N LYS A 45 19.87 -2.63 -6.99
CA LYS A 45 19.53 -3.65 -6.00
C LYS A 45 18.35 -4.48 -6.51
N PRO A 46 18.38 -5.82 -6.38
CA PRO A 46 17.22 -6.62 -6.70
C PRO A 46 16.09 -6.33 -5.72
N LEU A 47 14.86 -6.27 -6.22
CA LEU A 47 13.68 -6.19 -5.36
C LEU A 47 13.66 -7.41 -4.42
N PRO A 48 13.40 -7.22 -3.12
CA PRO A 48 13.39 -8.35 -2.21
C PRO A 48 12.20 -9.26 -2.53
N SER A 49 12.44 -10.55 -2.77
CA SER A 49 11.40 -11.54 -3.04
C SER A 49 11.43 -12.67 -2.00
N GLY A 50 10.30 -13.37 -1.83
CA GLY A 50 10.20 -14.55 -0.96
C GLY A 50 10.58 -14.32 0.52
N GLY A 51 10.90 -15.41 1.22
CA GLY A 51 11.36 -15.36 2.60
C GLY A 51 12.78 -14.79 2.72
N VAL A 52 13.03 -13.94 3.70
CA VAL A 52 14.35 -13.34 3.94
C VAL A 52 15.13 -14.07 5.03
N THR A 53 16.42 -14.29 4.77
CA THR A 53 17.41 -14.69 5.77
C THR A 53 17.60 -13.59 6.83
N GLY A 54 18.20 -13.92 7.98
CA GLY A 54 18.39 -12.95 9.08
C GLY A 54 19.14 -11.68 8.67
N ALA A 55 20.31 -11.81 8.03
CA ALA A 55 21.11 -10.65 7.61
C ALA A 55 20.41 -9.78 6.55
N ALA A 56 19.68 -10.40 5.61
CA ALA A 56 18.90 -9.66 4.62
C ALA A 56 17.70 -8.94 5.26
N ARG A 57 17.14 -9.52 6.33
CA ARG A 57 16.05 -8.90 7.09
C ARG A 57 16.52 -7.64 7.81
N ASP A 58 17.68 -7.67 8.48
CA ASP A 58 18.18 -6.50 9.22
C ASP A 58 18.47 -5.32 8.29
N ALA A 59 19.07 -5.60 7.12
CA ALA A 59 19.28 -4.60 6.07
C ALA A 59 17.97 -4.01 5.56
N ILE A 60 16.91 -4.83 5.42
CA ILE A 60 15.59 -4.33 5.03
C ILE A 60 14.97 -3.48 6.15
N LEU A 61 15.05 -3.92 7.41
CA LEU A 61 14.49 -3.19 8.55
C LEU A 61 15.15 -1.81 8.73
N ALA A 62 16.42 -1.67 8.32
CA ALA A 62 17.13 -0.40 8.29
C ALA A 62 16.51 0.62 7.30
N ASN A 63 15.68 0.19 6.34
CA ASN A 63 14.94 1.07 5.42
C ASN A 63 13.72 1.74 6.10
N GLY A 64 13.79 2.04 7.40
CA GLY A 64 12.68 2.42 8.27
C GLY A 64 11.64 3.37 7.65
N PRO A 65 12.03 4.54 7.12
CA PRO A 65 11.12 5.48 6.46
C PRO A 65 10.38 4.87 5.25
N LEU A 66 11.11 4.18 4.37
CA LEU A 66 10.54 3.54 3.19
C LEU A 66 9.53 2.45 3.56
N ASN A 67 9.91 1.56 4.48
CA ASN A 67 9.05 0.50 5.00
C ASN A 67 7.77 1.06 5.63
N SER A 68 7.94 2.15 6.39
CA SER A 68 6.87 2.87 7.06
C SER A 68 5.88 3.51 6.11
N VAL A 69 6.37 4.24 5.11
CA VAL A 69 5.55 4.97 4.14
C VAL A 69 4.82 3.99 3.22
N ALA A 70 5.50 2.96 2.70
CA ALA A 70 4.88 1.92 1.87
C ALA A 70 3.71 1.21 2.59
N THR A 71 3.92 0.85 3.86
CA THR A 71 2.87 0.25 4.70
C THR A 71 1.67 1.17 4.87
N ARG A 72 1.89 2.47 5.06
CA ARG A 72 0.83 3.45 5.31
C ARG A 72 0.00 3.76 4.08
N TYR A 73 0.63 3.87 2.91
CA TYR A 73 -0.11 3.94 1.66
C TYR A 73 -1.00 2.72 1.45
N PHE A 74 -0.53 1.52 1.81
CA PHE A 74 -1.37 0.33 1.77
C PHE A 74 -2.57 0.42 2.74
N ILE A 75 -2.36 0.89 3.98
CA ILE A 75 -3.45 1.08 4.96
C ILE A 75 -4.49 2.08 4.43
N ILE A 76 -4.07 3.21 3.86
CA ILE A 76 -4.97 4.20 3.25
C ILE A 76 -5.77 3.55 2.13
N GLY A 77 -5.13 2.74 1.28
CA GLY A 77 -5.80 1.99 0.23
C GLY A 77 -6.87 1.04 0.76
N GLU A 78 -6.57 0.27 1.81
CA GLU A 78 -7.54 -0.66 2.43
C GLU A 78 -8.68 0.09 3.10
N ALA A 79 -8.38 1.13 3.87
CA ALA A 79 -9.38 1.97 4.53
C ALA A 79 -10.36 2.55 3.51
N ASN A 80 -9.86 3.22 2.46
CA ASN A 80 -10.70 3.79 1.42
C ASN A 80 -11.48 2.71 0.64
N ARG A 81 -10.87 1.55 0.34
CA ARG A 81 -11.56 0.44 -0.35
C ARG A 81 -12.73 -0.11 0.47
N LEU A 82 -12.60 -0.17 1.79
CA LEU A 82 -13.69 -0.60 2.67
C LEU A 82 -14.73 0.51 2.85
N PHE A 83 -14.28 1.77 2.90
CA PHE A 83 -15.13 2.95 3.04
C PHE A 83 -16.00 3.22 1.79
N VAL A 84 -15.59 2.75 0.60
CA VAL A 84 -16.38 2.81 -0.65
C VAL A 84 -17.82 2.30 -0.48
N ARG A 85 -18.07 1.37 0.44
CA ARG A 85 -19.41 0.84 0.72
C ARG A 85 -20.41 1.93 1.14
N THR A 86 -19.94 3.04 1.68
CA THR A 86 -20.77 4.17 2.14
C THR A 86 -20.44 5.47 1.42
N ASP A 87 -19.25 5.60 0.81
CA ASP A 87 -18.86 6.76 0.02
C ASP A 87 -18.12 6.31 -1.27
N PRO A 88 -18.82 6.22 -2.41
CA PRO A 88 -18.22 5.78 -3.68
C PRO A 88 -17.03 6.63 -4.16
N ALA A 89 -16.93 7.90 -3.74
CA ALA A 89 -15.81 8.76 -4.10
C ALA A 89 -14.46 8.23 -3.55
N LYS A 90 -14.50 7.41 -2.49
CA LYS A 90 -13.31 6.78 -1.89
C LYS A 90 -12.62 5.78 -2.83
N PHE A 91 -13.26 5.35 -3.92
CA PHE A 91 -12.65 4.41 -4.87
C PHE A 91 -11.39 5.00 -5.53
N VAL A 92 -11.44 6.26 -5.94
CA VAL A 92 -10.31 6.96 -6.57
C VAL A 92 -9.16 7.10 -5.56
N ALA A 93 -9.48 7.47 -4.31
CA ALA A 93 -8.50 7.58 -3.24
C ALA A 93 -7.84 6.22 -2.91
N ALA A 94 -8.63 5.14 -2.87
CA ALA A 94 -8.11 3.80 -2.65
C ALA A 94 -7.10 3.40 -3.74
N ARG A 95 -7.46 3.60 -5.01
CA ARG A 95 -6.60 3.30 -6.15
C ARG A 95 -5.30 4.12 -6.09
N SER A 96 -5.40 5.42 -5.89
CA SER A 96 -4.22 6.30 -5.81
C SER A 96 -3.26 5.87 -4.70
N ALA A 97 -3.78 5.53 -3.52
CA ALA A 97 -2.95 5.06 -2.41
C ALA A 97 -2.26 3.72 -2.71
N TYR A 98 -2.94 2.78 -3.39
CA TYR A 98 -2.29 1.54 -3.82
C TYR A 98 -1.21 1.79 -4.89
N GLU A 99 -1.41 2.73 -5.80
CA GLU A 99 -0.39 3.10 -6.79
C GLU A 99 0.87 3.65 -6.11
N GLU A 100 0.72 4.49 -5.09
CA GLU A 100 1.85 4.98 -4.28
C GLU A 100 2.55 3.84 -3.52
N ALA A 101 1.80 2.93 -2.90
CA ALA A 101 2.38 1.77 -2.23
C ALA A 101 3.14 0.85 -3.19
N ALA A 102 2.61 0.64 -4.41
CA ALA A 102 3.24 -0.19 -5.43
C ALA A 102 4.54 0.40 -5.98
N ARG A 103 4.66 1.75 -6.03
CA ARG A 103 5.90 2.44 -6.43
C ARG A 103 7.04 2.24 -5.42
N LEU A 104 6.73 2.00 -4.16
CA LEU A 104 7.71 1.80 -3.08
C LEU A 104 8.14 0.33 -2.97
N GLY A 105 8.63 -0.23 -4.07
CA GLY A 105 8.90 -1.67 -4.23
C GLY A 105 9.91 -2.27 -3.25
N PHE A 106 10.86 -1.49 -2.73
CA PHE A 106 11.82 -1.98 -1.74
C PHE A 106 11.29 -1.95 -0.30
N GLY A 107 10.11 -1.36 -0.07
CA GLY A 107 9.47 -1.30 1.24
C GLY A 107 9.02 -2.68 1.71
N ARG A 108 9.43 -3.06 2.93
CA ARG A 108 9.08 -4.33 3.56
C ARG A 108 9.10 -4.21 5.07
N GLY A 109 8.27 -4.96 5.77
CA GLY A 109 8.29 -4.93 7.22
C GLY A 109 7.43 -6.01 7.84
N TYR A 110 7.27 -5.93 9.14
CA TYR A 110 6.29 -6.73 9.85
C TYR A 110 4.92 -6.07 9.80
N ASN A 111 3.88 -6.84 9.48
CA ASN A 111 2.52 -6.44 9.77
C ASN A 111 2.22 -6.63 11.26
N THR A 112 1.02 -6.26 11.69
CA THR A 112 0.57 -6.40 13.08
C THR A 112 0.51 -7.83 13.60
N ASN A 113 0.50 -8.83 12.72
CA ASN A 113 0.51 -10.24 13.08
C ASN A 113 1.93 -10.84 13.13
N GLY A 114 2.97 -10.01 13.05
CA GLY A 114 4.36 -10.47 13.03
C GLY A 114 4.76 -11.19 11.75
N VAL A 115 3.96 -11.08 10.68
CA VAL A 115 4.28 -11.64 9.37
C VAL A 115 5.08 -10.62 8.57
N PHE A 116 6.23 -11.05 8.07
CA PHE A 116 7.05 -10.25 7.18
C PHE A 116 6.42 -10.21 5.78
N TRP A 117 6.10 -9.03 5.26
CA TRP A 117 5.29 -8.87 4.06
C TRP A 117 5.78 -7.72 3.18
N ILE A 118 5.30 -7.68 1.94
CA ILE A 118 5.61 -6.65 0.94
C ILE A 118 4.35 -5.82 0.65
N PRO A 119 4.26 -4.56 1.13
CA PRO A 119 3.13 -3.68 0.84
C PRO A 119 2.91 -3.49 -0.67
N ALA A 120 3.99 -3.32 -1.43
CA ALA A 120 3.91 -3.12 -2.88
C ALA A 120 3.24 -4.29 -3.60
N GLU A 121 3.62 -5.54 -3.32
CA GLU A 121 2.98 -6.72 -3.94
C GLU A 121 1.48 -6.79 -3.59
N LYS A 122 1.12 -6.55 -2.33
CA LYS A 122 -0.29 -6.56 -1.92
C LYS A 122 -1.06 -5.44 -2.59
N ALA A 123 -0.48 -4.25 -2.73
CA ALA A 123 -1.09 -3.13 -3.43
C ALA A 123 -1.31 -3.45 -4.92
N THR A 124 -0.31 -4.05 -5.60
CA THR A 124 -0.44 -4.50 -6.99
C THR A 124 -1.59 -5.50 -7.16
N LEU A 125 -1.74 -6.47 -6.25
CA LEU A 125 -2.87 -7.41 -6.28
C LEU A 125 -4.22 -6.70 -6.14
N ARG A 126 -4.31 -5.64 -5.31
CA ARG A 126 -5.54 -4.83 -5.18
C ARG A 126 -5.84 -4.05 -6.46
N LEU A 127 -4.83 -3.45 -7.07
CA LEU A 127 -4.98 -2.74 -8.34
C LEU A 127 -5.45 -3.66 -9.48
N GLN A 128 -4.93 -4.88 -9.55
CA GLN A 128 -5.39 -5.89 -10.51
C GLN A 128 -6.88 -6.23 -10.31
N ALA A 129 -7.31 -6.41 -9.06
CA ALA A 129 -8.71 -6.66 -8.76
C ALA A 129 -9.64 -5.50 -9.20
N PHE A 130 -9.17 -4.24 -9.12
CA PHE A 130 -9.92 -3.09 -9.64
C PHE A 130 -10.09 -3.14 -11.17
N ALA A 131 -9.05 -3.55 -11.90
CA ALA A 131 -9.09 -3.65 -13.36
C ALA A 131 -10.00 -4.79 -13.86
N THR A 132 -10.14 -5.88 -13.11
CA THR A 132 -11.04 -6.97 -13.48
C THR A 132 -12.52 -6.57 -13.37
N VAL A 133 -12.88 -5.71 -12.40
CA VAL A 133 -14.26 -5.22 -12.21
C VAL A 133 -14.72 -4.32 -13.38
N THR A 134 -13.81 -3.59 -14.02
CA THR A 134 -14.15 -2.72 -15.16
C THR A 134 -14.35 -3.49 -16.47
N ASN A 135 -13.83 -4.71 -16.60
CA ASN A 135 -13.89 -5.50 -17.83
C ASN A 135 -15.11 -6.43 -17.92
N THR A 136 -15.93 -6.55 -16.87
CA THR A 136 -17.16 -7.36 -16.87
C THR A 136 -18.42 -6.60 -17.29
N VAL A 137 -18.30 -5.32 -17.67
CA VAL A 137 -19.39 -4.54 -18.27
C VAL A 137 -19.20 -4.53 -19.79
N THR A 138 -19.65 -5.59 -20.47
CA THR A 138 -19.79 -5.58 -21.93
C THR A 138 -20.96 -4.65 -22.30
N PRO A 139 -20.82 -3.68 -23.20
CA PRO A 139 -21.97 -2.96 -23.71
C PRO A 139 -22.87 -3.96 -24.46
N ALA A 140 -24.14 -4.05 -24.05
CA ALA A 140 -25.13 -4.87 -24.73
C ALA A 140 -25.10 -4.55 -26.22
N SER A 141 -24.94 -5.57 -27.06
CA SER A 141 -24.98 -5.41 -28.51
C SER A 141 -26.28 -4.71 -28.91
N PRO A 142 -26.24 -3.71 -29.82
CA PRO A 142 -27.46 -3.05 -30.27
C PRO A 142 -28.39 -4.06 -30.96
N PRO A 143 -29.71 -3.89 -30.84
CA PRO A 143 -30.67 -4.81 -31.43
C PRO A 143 -30.52 -4.86 -32.96
N PRO A 144 -30.76 -6.02 -33.59
CA PRO A 144 -30.70 -6.14 -35.04
C PRO A 144 -31.72 -5.22 -35.70
N ARG A 145 -31.30 -4.59 -36.81
CA ARG A 145 -32.14 -3.73 -37.66
C ARG A 145 -33.23 -4.51 -38.36
#